data_AF-A0AAN6K654-F1
#
_entry.id   AF-A0AAN6K654-F1
#
_cell.length_a   1.000
_cell.length_b   1.000
_cell.length_c   1.000
_cell.angle_alpha   90.00
_cell.angle_beta   90.00
_cell.angle_gamma   90.00
#
_symmetry.space_group_name_H-M   'P 1'
#
loop_
_entity.id
_entity.type
_entity.pdbx_description
1 polymer ?
#
loop_
_entity_poly.entity_id
_entity_poly.type
_entity_poly.pdbx_seq_one_letter_code
_entity_poly.pdbx_strand_id
1 'polypeptide(L)'
;MKSVSPLTALDTNVPRFGEKAENYAESTPKCKIKTRGAPTLSPMAEILATPEPTTVTPGPSVKVKKRTYRVFDALLPHPGAENHQRTEIAWDDLLQAMNDIGMLPEKLYGSVWSFKPTPDAIVGVTRGIQFHEPREVWRGQKINAHMVRVFGRRLQHAYGWTAGIFVCE
;
A
#
# COMPACT_ATOMS: atom_id res chain seq x y z
N MET A 1 -11.81 -8.34 80.43
CA MET A 1 -11.22 -8.93 79.20
C MET A 1 -11.94 -8.30 78.02
N LYS A 2 -11.28 -7.39 77.31
CA LYS A 2 -11.82 -6.66 76.14
C LYS A 2 -11.18 -7.21 74.86
N SER A 3 -11.89 -7.01 73.75
CA SER A 3 -11.45 -7.09 72.35
C SER A 3 -11.46 -8.47 71.69
N VAL A 4 -12.54 -8.71 70.93
CA VAL A 4 -12.52 -9.56 69.73
C VAL A 4 -12.89 -8.66 68.55
N SER A 5 -11.98 -8.51 67.60
CA SER A 5 -12.33 -8.17 66.22
C SER A 5 -12.52 -9.48 65.44
N PRO A 6 -13.32 -9.51 64.37
CA PRO A 6 -12.64 -9.55 63.09
C PRO A 6 -13.29 -8.74 61.95
N LEU A 7 -12.38 -8.16 61.16
CA LEU A 7 -12.39 -7.91 59.72
C LEU A 7 -13.47 -8.63 58.89
N THR A 8 -14.23 -7.89 58.07
CA THR A 8 -14.00 -7.76 56.61
C THR A 8 -15.19 -7.04 55.96
N ALA A 9 -14.90 -5.88 55.36
CA ALA A 9 -15.68 -5.29 54.30
C ALA A 9 -15.01 -5.67 52.98
N LEU A 10 -15.74 -6.12 51.97
CA LEU A 10 -15.69 -5.57 50.62
C LEU A 10 -16.99 -5.95 49.88
N ASP A 11 -17.57 -4.89 49.35
CA ASP A 11 -18.86 -4.72 48.71
C ASP A 11 -18.97 -5.56 47.42
N THR A 12 -20.04 -6.35 47.31
CA THR A 12 -20.38 -7.11 46.10
C THR A 12 -21.41 -6.30 45.31
N ASN A 13 -20.94 -5.44 44.41
CA ASN A 13 -21.82 -4.76 43.46
C ASN A 13 -21.64 -5.35 42.06
N VAL A 14 -22.31 -6.48 41.83
CA VAL A 14 -22.60 -7.02 40.49
C VAL A 14 -24.01 -6.57 40.13
N PRO A 15 -24.22 -5.65 39.18
CA PRO A 15 -25.57 -5.31 38.75
C PRO A 15 -26.17 -6.45 37.93
N ARG A 16 -27.25 -6.99 38.48
CA ARG A 16 -28.18 -7.98 37.93
C ARG A 16 -28.81 -7.47 36.64
N PHE A 17 -28.86 -8.34 35.63
CA PHE A 17 -29.55 -8.11 34.36
C PHE A 17 -31.05 -7.85 34.58
N GLY A 18 -31.56 -6.79 33.95
CA GLY A 18 -32.97 -6.60 33.63
C GLY A 18 -33.75 -5.69 34.56
N GLU A 19 -33.57 -4.37 34.40
CA GLU A 19 -34.62 -3.39 34.71
C GLU A 19 -34.47 -2.17 33.78
N LYS A 20 -35.58 -1.81 33.13
CA LYS A 20 -35.72 -0.72 32.16
C LYS A 20 -35.72 0.61 32.91
N ALA A 21 -34.82 1.51 32.54
CA ALA A 21 -34.92 2.93 32.87
C ALA A 21 -34.93 3.75 31.57
N GLU A 22 -36.10 4.29 31.29
CA GLU A 22 -36.39 5.30 30.27
C GLU A 22 -35.74 6.63 30.65
N ASN A 23 -34.76 7.09 29.88
CA ASN A 23 -34.30 8.48 29.87
C ASN A 23 -33.72 8.79 28.49
N TYR A 24 -34.53 9.44 27.67
CA TYR A 24 -34.16 9.93 26.35
C TYR A 24 -33.37 11.23 26.54
N ALA A 25 -32.05 11.13 26.65
CA ALA A 25 -31.16 12.27 26.55
C ALA A 25 -30.85 12.50 25.06
N GLU A 26 -31.46 13.53 24.49
CA GLU A 26 -31.23 14.00 23.12
C GLU A 26 -29.75 14.26 22.85
N SER A 27 -29.18 13.45 21.95
CA SER A 27 -27.88 13.70 21.37
C SER A 27 -28.02 14.78 20.30
N THR A 28 -27.44 15.95 20.56
CA THR A 28 -27.29 16.99 19.52
C THR A 28 -26.24 16.54 18.49
N PRO A 29 -26.59 16.45 17.20
CA PRO A 29 -25.62 16.11 16.18
C PRO A 29 -24.68 17.30 15.95
N LYS A 30 -23.42 17.18 16.38
CA LYS A 30 -22.34 18.08 15.94
C LYS A 30 -22.11 17.86 14.45
N CYS A 31 -22.82 18.64 13.64
CA CYS A 31 -22.60 18.76 12.21
C CYS A 31 -21.24 19.44 11.99
N LYS A 32 -20.20 18.64 11.73
CA LYS A 32 -18.93 19.18 11.24
C LYS A 32 -19.13 19.59 9.78
N ILE A 33 -19.44 20.87 9.58
CA ILE A 33 -19.58 21.52 8.29
C ILE A 33 -18.25 21.38 7.53
N LYS A 34 -18.27 20.71 6.37
CA LYS A 34 -17.17 20.78 5.40
C LYS A 34 -17.20 22.16 4.75
N THR A 35 -16.18 22.99 4.99
CA THR A 35 -15.97 24.25 4.28
C THR A 35 -15.56 23.95 2.85
N ARG A 36 -16.53 23.70 1.96
CA ARG A 36 -16.31 23.64 0.51
C ARG A 36 -16.37 25.08 0.01
N GLY A 37 -15.20 25.66 -0.32
CA GLY A 37 -15.11 26.96 -0.97
C GLY A 37 -15.98 26.98 -2.23
N ALA A 38 -16.77 28.05 -2.37
CA ALA A 38 -17.70 28.26 -3.48
C ALA A 38 -16.97 28.47 -4.81
N PRO A 39 -17.57 28.07 -5.94
CA PRO A 39 -16.98 28.22 -7.26
C PRO A 39 -17.13 29.66 -7.77
N THR A 40 -16.01 30.35 -7.95
CA THR A 40 -15.99 31.58 -8.75
C THR A 40 -16.02 31.18 -10.23
N LEU A 41 -17.18 31.39 -10.86
CA LEU A 41 -17.32 31.38 -12.31
C LEU A 41 -16.59 32.61 -12.87
N SER A 42 -15.54 32.38 -13.65
CA SER A 42 -14.98 33.35 -14.59
C SER A 42 -14.95 32.70 -15.98
N PRO A 43 -15.36 33.41 -17.05
CA PRO A 43 -15.65 32.81 -18.34
C PRO A 43 -14.43 32.69 -19.25
N MET A 44 -14.51 31.72 -20.15
CA MET A 44 -13.83 31.67 -21.45
C MET A 44 -12.32 31.35 -21.45
N ALA A 45 -12.00 30.07 -21.64
CA ALA A 45 -11.00 29.64 -22.62
C ALA A 45 -11.24 28.16 -22.93
N GLU A 46 -11.91 27.94 -24.06
CA GLU A 46 -12.01 26.68 -24.76
C GLU A 46 -10.60 26.20 -25.11
N ILE A 47 -10.14 25.12 -24.49
CA ILE A 47 -8.99 24.35 -24.98
C ILE A 47 -9.46 22.91 -25.14
N LEU A 48 -9.97 22.63 -26.34
CA LEU A 48 -10.00 21.30 -26.93
C LEU A 48 -8.57 20.78 -27.00
N ALA A 49 -8.09 20.16 -25.92
CA ALA A 49 -6.88 19.36 -25.94
C ALA A 49 -7.28 17.91 -26.24
N THR A 50 -7.26 17.58 -27.53
CA THR A 50 -7.06 16.23 -28.05
C THR A 50 -6.05 15.49 -27.17
N PRO A 51 -6.33 14.27 -26.68
CA PRO A 51 -5.28 13.46 -26.08
C PRO A 51 -4.34 13.02 -27.21
N GLU A 52 -3.27 13.79 -27.43
CA GLU A 52 -2.17 13.30 -28.23
C GLU A 52 -1.66 12.00 -27.60
N PRO A 53 -1.42 10.94 -28.40
CA PRO A 53 -0.73 9.77 -27.88
C PRO A 53 0.67 10.22 -27.51
N THR A 54 0.94 10.37 -26.21
CA THR A 54 2.28 10.57 -25.67
C THR A 54 3.15 9.44 -26.21
N THR A 55 3.90 9.72 -27.28
CA THR A 55 4.96 8.87 -27.77
C THR A 55 5.99 8.83 -26.65
N VAL A 56 5.92 7.76 -25.86
CA VAL A 56 6.90 7.41 -24.86
C VAL A 56 8.22 7.22 -25.60
N THR A 57 9.03 8.29 -25.63
CA THR A 57 10.44 8.22 -26.01
C THR A 57 11.06 7.03 -25.27
N PRO A 58 11.72 6.09 -25.96
CA PRO A 58 12.28 4.93 -25.30
C PRO A 58 13.36 5.42 -24.35
N GLY A 59 13.04 5.47 -23.06
CA GLY A 59 14.03 5.63 -22.01
C GLY A 59 15.04 4.48 -22.07
N PRO A 60 16.18 4.60 -21.38
CA PRO A 60 17.20 3.55 -21.35
C PRO A 60 16.56 2.21 -20.92
N SER A 61 16.50 1.26 -21.85
CA SER A 61 15.95 -0.07 -21.61
C SER A 61 16.97 -0.92 -20.86
N VAL A 62 16.56 -1.51 -19.74
CA VAL A 62 17.41 -2.31 -18.87
C VAL A 62 17.17 -3.79 -19.15
N LYS A 63 18.22 -4.52 -19.51
CA LYS A 63 18.17 -5.98 -19.68
C LYS A 63 18.13 -6.66 -18.33
N VAL A 64 17.14 -7.54 -18.12
CA VAL A 64 16.98 -8.33 -16.90
C VAL A 64 16.69 -9.79 -17.24
N LYS A 65 17.04 -10.69 -16.32
CA LYS A 65 16.76 -12.12 -16.45
C LYS A 65 15.27 -12.38 -16.67
N LYS A 66 14.94 -13.46 -17.37
CA LYS A 66 13.54 -13.85 -17.68
C LYS A 66 12.63 -13.90 -16.44
N ARG A 67 13.10 -14.44 -15.32
CA ARG A 67 12.30 -14.52 -14.07
C ARG A 67 11.96 -13.13 -13.53
N THR A 68 12.96 -12.27 -13.43
CA THR A 68 12.88 -10.87 -13.01
C THR A 68 11.95 -10.08 -13.92
N TYR A 69 12.07 -10.27 -15.24
CA TYR A 69 11.22 -9.64 -16.23
C TYR A 69 9.74 -9.97 -16.01
N ARG A 70 9.39 -11.26 -15.79
CA ARG A 70 7.99 -11.65 -15.54
C ARG A 70 7.40 -10.98 -14.30
N VAL A 71 8.21 -10.78 -13.25
CA VAL A 71 7.79 -10.10 -12.03
C VAL A 71 7.54 -8.61 -12.28
N PHE A 72 8.44 -7.93 -12.98
CA PHE A 72 8.27 -6.50 -13.31
C PHE A 72 7.17 -6.24 -14.32
N ASP A 73 6.99 -7.13 -15.30
CA ASP A 73 5.84 -7.11 -16.23
C ASP A 73 4.50 -7.19 -15.47
N ALA A 74 4.43 -8.09 -14.49
CA ALA A 74 3.27 -8.23 -13.63
C ALA A 74 3.04 -7.00 -12.74
N LEU A 75 4.10 -6.47 -12.10
CA LEU A 75 4.00 -5.35 -11.17
C LEU A 75 3.69 -4.03 -11.90
N LEU A 76 4.44 -3.70 -12.94
CA LEU A 76 4.52 -2.32 -13.41
C LEU A 76 3.34 -1.90 -14.29
N PRO A 77 2.91 -0.64 -14.18
CA PRO A 77 1.86 -0.09 -15.03
C PRO A 77 2.29 -0.07 -16.50
N HIS A 78 1.37 -0.49 -17.37
CA HIS A 78 1.52 -0.41 -18.82
C HIS A 78 0.90 0.91 -19.30
N PRO A 79 1.67 1.82 -19.90
CA PRO A 79 1.11 3.04 -20.48
C PRO A 79 0.16 2.64 -21.62
N GLY A 80 -1.14 2.89 -21.46
CA GLY A 80 -2.18 2.51 -22.42
C GLY A 80 -3.00 1.27 -22.07
N ALA A 81 -2.70 0.55 -20.98
CA ALA A 81 -3.49 -0.59 -20.52
C ALA A 81 -3.75 -0.53 -19.01
N GLU A 82 -4.57 0.44 -18.58
CA GLU A 82 -4.95 0.61 -17.17
C GLU A 82 -5.62 -0.65 -16.58
N ASN A 83 -6.36 -1.38 -17.42
CA ASN A 83 -7.07 -2.60 -17.09
C ASN A 83 -6.28 -3.89 -17.36
N HIS A 84 -4.97 -3.82 -17.64
CA HIS A 84 -4.15 -5.03 -17.82
C HIS A 84 -4.34 -6.00 -16.64
N GLN A 85 -4.63 -7.27 -16.95
CA GLN A 85 -4.83 -8.30 -15.94
C GLN A 85 -3.50 -8.62 -15.28
N ARG A 86 -3.47 -8.58 -13.95
CA ARG A 86 -2.23 -8.70 -13.18
C ARG A 86 -2.10 -10.13 -12.70
N THR A 87 -0.95 -10.74 -12.98
CA THR A 87 -0.66 -12.10 -12.54
C THR A 87 -0.27 -12.09 -11.07
N GLU A 88 -0.65 -13.16 -10.37
CA GLU A 88 -0.18 -13.40 -9.01
C GLU A 88 1.32 -13.73 -9.03
N ILE A 89 2.06 -13.24 -8.05
CA ILE A 89 3.50 -13.45 -7.92
C ILE A 89 3.83 -14.05 -6.57
N ALA A 90 4.83 -14.92 -6.49
CA ALA A 90 5.34 -15.36 -5.19
C ALA A 90 6.08 -14.20 -4.50
N TRP A 91 6.05 -14.17 -3.16
CA TRP A 91 6.79 -13.15 -2.42
C TRP A 91 8.30 -13.28 -2.63
N ASP A 92 8.83 -14.50 -2.64
CA ASP A 92 10.24 -14.75 -2.91
C ASP A 92 10.67 -14.30 -4.31
N ASP A 93 9.77 -14.39 -5.29
CA ASP A 93 10.02 -13.89 -6.64
C ASP A 93 10.16 -12.36 -6.65
N LEU A 94 9.35 -11.65 -5.87
CA LEU A 94 9.48 -10.21 -5.69
C LEU A 94 10.81 -9.86 -5.01
N LEU A 95 11.19 -10.57 -3.95
CA LEU A 95 12.45 -10.33 -3.25
C LEU A 95 13.65 -10.53 -4.18
N GLN A 96 13.68 -11.64 -4.91
CA GLN A 96 14.76 -11.95 -5.86
C GLN A 96 14.78 -10.94 -7.01
N ALA A 97 13.63 -10.56 -7.55
CA ALA A 97 13.55 -9.60 -8.64
C ALA A 97 14.06 -8.21 -8.22
N MET A 98 13.73 -7.76 -7.00
CA MET A 98 14.27 -6.53 -6.44
C MET A 98 15.78 -6.64 -6.21
N ASN A 99 16.27 -7.77 -5.70
CA ASN A 99 17.70 -7.98 -5.52
C ASN A 99 18.47 -7.96 -6.85
N ASP A 100 17.92 -8.57 -7.90
CA ASP A 100 18.53 -8.62 -9.23
C ASP A 100 18.72 -7.24 -9.87
N ILE A 101 17.88 -6.26 -9.54
CA ILE A 101 18.02 -4.87 -10.02
C ILE A 101 18.91 -4.00 -9.13
N GLY A 102 19.51 -4.59 -8.09
CA GLY A 102 20.34 -3.91 -7.10
C GLY A 102 19.55 -3.21 -5.99
N MET A 103 18.39 -3.76 -5.62
CA MET A 103 17.64 -3.35 -4.44
C MET A 103 17.67 -4.47 -3.40
N LEU A 104 18.58 -4.38 -2.43
CA LEU A 104 18.81 -5.41 -1.43
C LEU A 104 17.59 -5.52 -0.50
N PRO A 105 16.92 -6.68 -0.44
CA PRO A 105 15.83 -6.93 0.49
C PRO A 105 16.35 -7.23 1.89
N GLU A 106 15.98 -6.40 2.86
CA GLU A 106 16.27 -6.57 4.28
C GLU A 106 14.96 -6.71 5.06
N LYS A 107 14.84 -7.79 5.83
CA LYS A 107 13.71 -7.97 6.75
C LYS A 107 13.95 -7.12 8.00
N LEU A 108 13.07 -6.16 8.27
CA LEU A 108 13.16 -5.29 9.44
C LEU A 108 12.55 -5.96 10.68
N TYR A 109 11.23 -5.86 10.83
CA TYR A 109 10.50 -6.46 11.94
C TYR A 109 9.12 -6.93 11.47
N GLY A 110 8.62 -8.02 12.07
CA GLY A 110 7.34 -8.62 11.68
C GLY A 110 7.28 -8.94 10.18
N SER A 111 6.24 -8.43 9.51
CA SER A 111 6.04 -8.55 8.06
C SER A 111 6.56 -7.33 7.27
N VAL A 112 7.46 -6.51 7.83
CA VAL A 112 8.02 -5.33 7.14
C VAL A 112 9.35 -5.69 6.47
N TRP A 113 9.43 -5.41 5.18
CA TRP A 113 10.63 -5.55 4.35
C TRP A 113 11.08 -4.20 3.83
N SER A 114 12.37 -3.89 3.97
CA SER A 114 13.02 -2.71 3.42
C SER A 114 13.90 -3.10 2.24
N PHE A 115 13.82 -2.36 1.15
CA PHE A 115 14.64 -2.52 -0.03
C PHE A 115 15.55 -1.32 -0.13
N LYS A 116 16.86 -1.55 0.02
CA LYS A 116 17.87 -0.50 -0.03
C LYS A 116 18.62 -0.55 -1.37
N PRO A 117 18.88 0.61 -2.02
CA PRO A 117 19.71 0.64 -3.20
C PRO A 117 21.13 0.17 -2.89
N THR A 118 21.68 -0.68 -3.75
CA THR A 118 23.11 -1.00 -3.77
C THR A 118 23.85 -0.02 -4.69
N PRO A 119 25.17 0.15 -4.51
CA PRO A 119 25.98 0.96 -5.43
C PRO A 119 25.92 0.47 -6.88
N ASP A 120 25.69 -0.83 -7.08
CA ASP A 120 25.62 -1.50 -8.38
C ASP A 120 24.19 -1.58 -8.95
N ALA A 121 23.27 -0.74 -8.46
CA ALA A 121 21.90 -0.71 -8.94
C ALA A 121 21.83 -0.44 -10.46
N ILE A 122 21.21 -1.38 -11.18
CA ILE A 122 21.13 -1.35 -12.66
C ILE A 122 20.21 -0.21 -13.13
N VAL A 123 19.21 0.11 -12.32
CA VAL A 123 18.26 1.17 -12.56
C VAL A 123 18.58 2.32 -11.61
N GLY A 124 18.41 3.58 -12.06
CA GLY A 124 18.69 4.79 -11.28
C GLY A 124 17.79 4.94 -10.03
N VAL A 125 18.01 4.09 -9.02
CA VAL A 125 17.30 4.11 -7.75
C VAL A 125 17.99 5.10 -6.83
N THR A 126 17.29 6.19 -6.49
CA THR A 126 17.82 7.24 -5.62
C THR A 126 17.51 7.01 -4.13
N ARG A 127 16.50 6.19 -3.81
CA ARG A 127 15.98 6.01 -2.44
C ARG A 127 15.57 4.57 -2.18
N GLY A 128 15.60 4.15 -0.92
CA GLY A 128 15.00 2.89 -0.50
C GLY A 128 13.47 2.92 -0.48
N ILE A 129 12.85 1.75 -0.42
CA ILE A 129 11.40 1.55 -0.35
C ILE A 129 11.06 0.41 0.61
N GLN A 130 9.94 0.50 1.33
CA GLN A 130 9.56 -0.52 2.33
C GLN A 130 8.20 -1.15 2.01
N PHE A 131 8.09 -2.45 1.88
CA PHE A 131 6.81 -3.13 1.67
C PHE A 131 6.42 -3.97 2.87
N HIS A 132 5.11 -4.09 3.09
CA HIS A 132 4.57 -5.10 3.99
C HIS A 132 4.37 -6.39 3.19
N GLU A 133 4.92 -7.48 3.69
CA GLU A 133 4.61 -8.82 3.25
C GLU A 133 3.12 -9.10 3.52
N PRO A 134 2.33 -9.42 2.49
CA PRO A 134 0.91 -9.69 2.66
C PRO A 134 0.68 -10.87 3.59
N ARG A 135 -0.33 -10.79 4.46
CA ARG A 135 -0.65 -11.87 5.41
C ARG A 135 -1.03 -13.17 4.70
N GLU A 136 -1.55 -13.09 3.49
CA GLU A 136 -1.88 -14.25 2.67
C GLU A 136 -0.63 -15.08 2.35
N VAL A 137 0.53 -14.42 2.16
CA VAL A 137 1.81 -15.07 1.90
C VAL A 137 2.26 -15.95 3.07
N TRP A 138 2.05 -15.48 4.31
CA TRP A 138 2.33 -16.28 5.51
C TRP A 138 1.55 -17.60 5.54
N ARG A 139 0.39 -17.67 4.86
CA ARG A 139 -0.44 -18.88 4.75
C ARG A 139 -0.08 -19.73 3.52
N GLY A 140 1.10 -19.50 2.93
CA GLY A 140 1.58 -20.22 1.74
C GLY A 140 0.88 -19.81 0.45
N GLN A 141 0.17 -18.68 0.43
CA GLN A 141 -0.47 -18.16 -0.78
C GLN A 141 0.48 -17.21 -1.53
N LYS A 142 0.14 -16.89 -2.78
CA LYS A 142 0.84 -15.88 -3.58
C LYS A 142 0.32 -14.49 -3.25
N ILE A 143 1.08 -13.46 -3.67
CA ILE A 143 0.60 -12.09 -3.66
C ILE A 143 -0.55 -11.99 -4.68
N ASN A 144 -1.73 -11.64 -4.19
CA ASN A 144 -2.90 -11.50 -5.05
C ASN A 144 -2.73 -10.35 -6.07
N ALA A 145 -3.47 -10.41 -7.18
CA ALA A 145 -3.40 -9.43 -8.26
C ALA A 145 -3.65 -7.98 -7.80
N HIS A 146 -4.47 -7.78 -6.77
CA HIS A 146 -4.72 -6.46 -6.20
C HIS A 146 -3.47 -5.88 -5.53
N MET A 147 -2.79 -6.65 -4.68
CA MET A 147 -1.57 -6.25 -3.99
C MET A 147 -0.42 -6.03 -4.97
N VAL A 148 -0.31 -6.86 -6.02
CA VAL A 148 0.63 -6.64 -7.13
C VAL A 148 0.43 -5.25 -7.76
N ARG A 149 -0.82 -4.84 -8.02
CA ARG A 149 -1.12 -3.49 -8.53
C ARG A 149 -0.69 -2.39 -7.57
N VAL A 150 -0.91 -2.58 -6.27
CA VAL A 150 -0.54 -1.60 -5.24
C VAL A 150 0.98 -1.42 -5.18
N PHE A 151 1.73 -2.53 -5.20
CA PHE A 151 3.20 -2.49 -5.22
C PHE A 151 3.73 -1.84 -6.50
N GLY A 152 3.17 -2.21 -7.65
CA GLY A 152 3.50 -1.61 -8.94
C GLY A 152 3.30 -0.10 -8.99
N ARG A 153 2.12 0.38 -8.58
CA ARG A 153 1.85 1.82 -8.48
C ARG A 153 2.82 2.52 -7.56
N ARG A 154 3.15 1.90 -6.43
CA ARG A 154 4.10 2.51 -5.50
C ARG A 154 5.51 2.61 -6.09
N LEU A 155 5.96 1.61 -6.86
CA LEU A 155 7.23 1.67 -7.59
C LEU A 155 7.19 2.75 -8.68
N GLN A 156 6.09 2.86 -9.42
CA GLN A 156 5.88 3.93 -10.39
C GLN A 156 5.96 5.31 -9.73
N HIS A 157 5.32 5.52 -8.58
CA HIS A 157 5.38 6.81 -7.88
C HIS A 157 6.75 7.10 -7.28
N ALA A 158 7.48 6.08 -6.81
CA ALA A 158 8.78 6.26 -6.19
C ALA A 158 9.90 6.53 -7.20
N TYR A 159 9.85 5.86 -8.36
CA TYR A 159 10.97 5.81 -9.31
C TYR A 159 10.58 6.15 -10.76
N GLY A 160 9.31 6.41 -11.04
CA GLY A 160 8.83 6.63 -12.40
C GLY A 160 8.79 5.36 -13.26
N TRP A 161 8.88 4.17 -12.65
CA TRP A 161 9.00 2.93 -13.41
C TRP A 161 7.72 2.54 -14.14
N THR A 162 7.88 2.11 -15.38
CA THR A 162 6.83 1.57 -16.24
C THR A 162 7.31 0.26 -16.86
N ALA A 163 6.38 -0.57 -17.36
CA ALA A 163 6.71 -1.87 -17.92
C ALA A 163 7.71 -1.78 -19.10
N GLY A 164 7.75 -0.66 -19.83
CA GLY A 164 8.65 -0.45 -20.97
C GLY A 164 10.13 -0.23 -20.62
N ILE A 165 10.48 -0.08 -19.33
CA ILE A 165 11.88 0.13 -18.91
C ILE A 165 12.66 -1.19 -18.91
N PHE A 166 11.98 -2.32 -18.68
CA PHE A 166 12.63 -3.62 -18.52
C PHE A 166 12.46 -4.46 -19.78
N VAL A 167 13.57 -5.02 -20.27
CA VAL A 167 13.61 -5.92 -21.41
C VAL A 167 14.17 -7.26 -20.95
N CYS A 168 13.58 -8.35 -21.41
CA CYS A 168 14.13 -9.69 -21.16
C CYS A 168 15.47 -9.81 -21.89
N GLU A 169 16.52 -10.21 -21.15
CA GLU A 169 17.77 -10.70 -21.72
C GLU A 169 17.55 -11.96 -22.58
#